data_AF-X1JN65-F1
#
_entry.id   AF-X1JN65-F1
#
_cell.length_a   1.000
_cell.length_b   1.000
_cell.length_c   1.000
_cell.angle_alpha   90.00
_cell.angle_beta   90.00
_cell.angle_gamma   90.00
#
_symmetry.space_group_name_H-M   'P 1'
#
loop_
_entity.id
_entity.type
_entity.pdbx_description
1 polymer ?
#
loop_
_entity_poly.entity_id
_entity_poly.type
_entity_poly.pdbx_seq_one_letter_code
_entity_poly.pdbx_strand_id
1 'polypeptide(L)'
;IFLPNNKNELIKKNSIKKQEEINKVEIEEEVGREEERNYLTYESINLDEYNIVNEEVRGKVVGLIGSKGGVGTTFIASHLAVLCLKKEYNSKVVLVDLNLGNGDIKTVFIQTEPVKDFGDLSSILDELSDISVKNVVEDTNNEISAIFSPNDFKKVEEFQE
;
A
#
# COMPACT_ATOMS: atom_id res chain seq x y z
N ILE A 1 -47.37 -52.73 -18.67
CA ILE A 1 -46.22 -52.18 -19.44
C ILE A 1 -45.97 -50.78 -18.90
N PHE A 2 -44.96 -50.63 -18.06
CA PHE A 2 -44.58 -49.36 -17.42
C PHE A 2 -43.42 -48.79 -18.24
N LEU A 3 -43.61 -47.67 -18.94
CA LEU A 3 -42.51 -46.97 -19.61
C LEU A 3 -41.91 -45.96 -18.63
N PRO A 4 -40.60 -46.03 -18.31
CA PRO A 4 -40.00 -45.10 -17.36
C PRO A 4 -39.89 -43.68 -17.93
N ASN A 5 -40.25 -42.70 -17.10
CA ASN A 5 -40.24 -41.26 -17.39
C ASN A 5 -38.80 -40.71 -17.52
N ASN A 6 -38.24 -40.83 -18.73
CA ASN A 6 -36.84 -40.49 -19.06
C ASN A 6 -36.53 -38.97 -19.02
N LYS A 7 -37.53 -38.08 -19.04
CA LYS A 7 -37.32 -36.62 -19.14
C LYS A 7 -36.78 -35.97 -17.85
N ASN A 8 -37.19 -36.45 -16.67
CA ASN A 8 -36.75 -35.86 -15.40
C ASN A 8 -35.29 -36.22 -15.06
N GLU A 9 -34.80 -37.35 -15.57
CA GLU A 9 -33.40 -37.78 -15.38
C GLU A 9 -32.43 -36.98 -16.27
N LEU A 10 -32.85 -36.64 -17.49
CA LEU A 10 -32.10 -35.79 -18.43
C LEU A 10 -31.93 -34.35 -17.91
N ILE A 11 -32.98 -33.77 -17.32
CA ILE A 11 -32.92 -32.41 -16.75
C ILE A 11 -31.95 -32.38 -15.55
N LYS A 12 -32.02 -33.37 -14.65
CA LYS A 12 -31.07 -33.48 -13.54
C LYS A 12 -29.62 -33.65 -13.99
N LYS A 13 -29.37 -34.50 -15.01
CA LYS A 13 -28.02 -34.72 -15.56
C LYS A 13 -27.43 -33.45 -16.18
N ASN A 14 -28.25 -32.61 -16.82
CA ASN A 14 -27.79 -31.34 -17.40
C ASN A 14 -27.52 -30.27 -16.33
N SER A 15 -28.31 -30.21 -15.26
CA SER A 15 -28.05 -29.27 -14.15
C SER A 15 -26.77 -29.62 -13.38
N ILE A 16 -26.48 -30.91 -13.18
CA ILE A 16 -25.26 -31.37 -12.50
C ILE A 16 -24.02 -31.02 -13.33
N LYS A 17 -24.03 -31.30 -14.65
CA LYS A 17 -22.91 -30.95 -15.54
C LYS A 17 -22.60 -29.45 -15.56
N LYS A 18 -23.63 -28.61 -15.57
CA LYS A 18 -23.45 -27.16 -15.54
C LYS A 18 -22.82 -26.69 -14.22
N GLN A 19 -23.19 -27.31 -13.10
CA GLN A 19 -22.60 -27.01 -11.79
C GLN A 19 -21.13 -27.44 -11.73
N GLU A 20 -20.78 -28.60 -12.31
CA GLU A 20 -19.40 -29.09 -12.40
C GLU A 20 -18.51 -28.17 -13.26
N GLU A 21 -19.04 -27.63 -14.38
CA GLU A 21 -18.32 -26.65 -15.20
C GLU A 21 -18.09 -25.32 -14.47
N ILE A 22 -19.08 -24.82 -13.72
CA ILE A 22 -18.95 -23.59 -12.93
C ILE A 22 -17.89 -23.77 -11.83
N ASN A 23 -17.96 -24.88 -11.09
CA ASN A 23 -16.99 -25.18 -10.03
C ASN A 23 -15.57 -25.33 -10.60
N LYS A 24 -15.42 -25.90 -11.80
CA LYS A 24 -14.11 -26.05 -12.45
C LYS A 24 -13.51 -24.70 -12.86
N VAL A 25 -14.32 -23.78 -13.37
CA VAL A 25 -13.88 -22.42 -13.71
C VAL A 25 -13.47 -21.64 -12.46
N GLU A 26 -14.23 -21.76 -11.36
CA GLU A 26 -13.85 -21.14 -10.07
C GLU A 26 -12.51 -21.68 -9.55
N ILE A 27 -12.28 -23.00 -9.64
CA ILE A 27 -11.01 -23.61 -9.22
C ILE A 27 -9.86 -23.16 -10.12
N GLU A 28 -10.03 -23.10 -11.45
CA GLU A 28 -8.99 -22.63 -12.37
C GLU A 28 -8.65 -21.14 -12.14
N GLU A 29 -9.63 -20.29 -11.81
CA GLU A 29 -9.39 -18.89 -11.41
C GLU A 29 -8.71 -18.75 -10.04
N GLU A 30 -8.97 -19.67 -9.10
CA GLU A 30 -8.37 -19.67 -7.76
C GLU A 30 -6.92 -20.18 -7.80
N VAL A 31 -6.66 -21.23 -8.59
CA VAL A 31 -5.32 -21.78 -8.86
C VAL A 31 -4.47 -20.78 -9.63
N GLY A 32 -5.03 -20.08 -10.62
CA GLY A 32 -4.32 -18.99 -11.32
C GLY A 32 -3.91 -17.84 -10.38
N ARG A 33 -4.76 -17.53 -9.38
CA ARG A 33 -4.45 -16.55 -8.32
C ARG A 33 -3.42 -17.05 -7.31
N GLU A 34 -3.31 -18.36 -7.08
CA GLU A 34 -2.24 -18.96 -6.26
C GLU A 34 -0.89 -19.02 -6.99
N GLU A 35 -0.88 -19.33 -8.28
CA GLU A 35 0.36 -19.35 -9.09
C GLU A 35 0.96 -17.94 -9.23
N GLU A 36 0.15 -16.88 -9.37
CA GLU A 36 0.64 -15.49 -9.32
C GLU A 36 1.16 -15.07 -7.93
N ARG A 37 0.59 -15.62 -6.83
CA ARG A 37 1.10 -15.39 -5.48
C ARG A 37 2.49 -15.99 -5.26
N ASN A 38 2.86 -17.04 -6.01
CA ASN A 38 4.18 -17.67 -5.92
C ASN A 38 5.31 -16.89 -6.58
N TYR A 39 5.04 -15.88 -7.44
CA TYR A 39 6.10 -15.03 -8.01
C TYR A 39 6.59 -13.94 -7.04
N LEU A 40 5.93 -13.74 -5.90
CA LEU A 40 6.24 -12.69 -4.92
C LEU A 40 6.95 -13.18 -3.66
N THR A 41 7.44 -14.42 -3.63
CA THR A 41 8.35 -14.90 -2.58
C THR A 41 9.77 -14.33 -2.80
N TYR A 42 9.91 -13.01 -2.66
CA TYR A 42 11.20 -12.47 -2.23
C TYR A 42 11.45 -12.98 -0.82
N GLU A 43 12.67 -13.47 -0.56
CA GLU A 43 13.13 -13.79 0.79
C GLU A 43 12.64 -12.71 1.74
N SER A 44 11.79 -13.11 2.69
CA SER A 44 11.36 -12.23 3.75
C SER A 44 12.64 -11.81 4.47
N ILE A 45 13.05 -10.56 4.29
CA ILE A 45 14.18 -10.02 5.04
C ILE A 45 13.80 -10.19 6.51
N ASN A 46 14.50 -11.09 7.20
CA ASN A 46 14.21 -11.46 8.57
C ASN A 46 14.71 -10.32 9.47
N LEU A 47 13.87 -9.30 9.63
CA LEU A 47 14.16 -8.11 10.45
C LEU A 47 14.40 -8.46 11.92
N ASP A 48 13.97 -9.65 12.36
CA ASP A 48 14.21 -10.17 13.71
C ASP A 48 15.70 -10.45 13.97
N GLU A 49 16.52 -10.59 12.92
CA GLU A 49 17.98 -10.81 13.04
C GLU A 49 18.73 -9.54 13.47
N TYR A 50 18.08 -8.36 13.40
CA TYR A 50 18.60 -7.08 13.91
C TYR A 50 17.95 -6.75 15.27
N ASN A 51 18.33 -7.49 16.31
CA ASN A 51 17.85 -7.32 17.68
C ASN A 51 18.00 -5.87 18.20
N ILE A 52 16.91 -5.09 18.15
CA ILE A 52 16.74 -3.90 18.99
C ILE A 52 15.98 -4.33 20.23
N VAL A 53 16.68 -4.30 21.36
CA VAL A 53 16.23 -4.74 22.67
C VAL A 53 15.10 -3.82 23.17
N ASN A 54 13.93 -4.42 23.44
CA ASN A 54 12.74 -3.86 24.13
C ASN A 54 12.11 -2.59 23.54
N GLU A 55 11.06 -2.68 22.72
CA GLU A 55 10.22 -1.51 22.43
C GLU A 55 8.73 -1.86 22.34
N GLU A 56 7.88 -0.99 22.91
CA GLU A 56 6.45 -0.88 22.64
C GLU A 56 6.17 -1.11 21.15
N VAL A 57 5.05 -1.71 20.78
CA VAL A 57 4.71 -2.02 19.38
C VAL A 57 4.80 -0.75 18.51
N ARG A 58 5.97 -0.53 17.91
CA ARG A 58 6.25 0.58 17.01
C ARG A 58 5.79 0.21 15.61
N GLY A 59 5.30 1.18 14.86
CA GLY A 59 4.98 1.00 13.45
C GLY A 59 6.23 0.59 12.65
N LYS A 60 6.04 -0.19 11.59
CA LYS A 60 7.13 -0.55 10.69
C LYS A 60 7.48 0.65 9.80
N VAL A 61 8.74 1.06 9.78
CA VAL A 61 9.26 2.10 8.87
C VAL A 61 9.87 1.43 7.65
N VAL A 62 9.47 1.85 6.46
CA VAL A 62 9.99 1.34 5.19
C VAL A 62 10.55 2.52 4.38
N GLY A 63 11.86 2.55 4.20
CA GLY A 63 12.55 3.54 3.37
C GLY A 63 12.69 3.07 1.92
N LEU A 64 12.36 3.93 0.97
CA LEU A 64 12.54 3.67 -0.46
C LEU A 64 13.45 4.75 -1.06
N ILE A 65 14.56 4.32 -1.67
CA ILE A 65 15.54 5.21 -2.29
C ILE A 65 15.73 4.77 -3.75
N GLY A 66 15.64 5.73 -4.66
CA GLY A 66 15.93 5.50 -6.08
C GLY A 66 17.42 5.63 -6.39
N SER A 67 17.92 4.83 -7.33
CA SER A 67 19.30 4.96 -7.80
C SER A 67 19.53 6.22 -8.66
N LYS A 68 18.46 6.76 -9.27
CA LYS A 68 18.44 7.98 -10.09
C LYS A 68 17.06 8.63 -10.04
N GLY A 69 16.95 9.87 -10.52
CA GLY A 69 15.66 10.50 -10.79
C GLY A 69 14.86 9.73 -11.85
N GLY A 70 13.56 9.57 -11.64
CA GLY A 70 12.65 8.96 -12.62
C GLY A 70 12.65 7.42 -12.66
N VAL A 71 13.36 6.72 -11.78
CA VAL A 71 13.33 5.23 -11.71
C VAL A 71 12.03 4.67 -11.12
N GLY A 72 11.09 5.53 -10.72
CA GLY A 72 9.77 5.13 -10.21
C GLY A 72 9.69 4.96 -8.69
N THR A 73 10.62 5.52 -7.91
CA THR A 73 10.60 5.42 -6.44
C THR A 73 9.29 5.93 -5.84
N THR A 74 8.84 7.14 -6.19
CA THR A 74 7.54 7.68 -5.76
C THR A 74 6.38 6.77 -6.19
N PHE A 75 6.45 6.22 -7.41
CA PHE A 75 5.42 5.32 -7.92
C PHE A 75 5.28 4.05 -7.07
N ILE A 76 6.41 3.40 -6.75
CA ILE A 76 6.43 2.21 -5.92
C ILE A 76 5.97 2.54 -4.49
N ALA A 77 6.45 3.66 -3.91
CA ALA A 77 6.09 4.08 -2.56
C ALA A 77 4.58 4.31 -2.40
N SER A 78 3.97 5.04 -3.32
CA SER A 78 2.54 5.34 -3.33
C SER A 78 1.69 4.07 -3.46
N HIS A 79 2.06 3.16 -4.37
CA HIS A 79 1.31 1.92 -4.56
C HIS A 79 1.49 0.95 -3.37
N LEU A 80 2.69 0.89 -2.78
CA LEU A 80 2.93 0.11 -1.57
C LEU A 80 2.04 0.60 -0.42
N ALA A 81 1.91 1.92 -0.25
CA ALA A 81 1.02 2.49 0.76
C ALA A 81 -0.44 2.05 0.54
N VAL A 82 -0.95 2.16 -0.69
CA VAL A 82 -2.30 1.70 -1.05
C VAL A 82 -2.49 0.20 -0.79
N LEU A 83 -1.49 -0.62 -1.11
CA LEU A 83 -1.55 -2.07 -0.85
C LEU A 83 -1.65 -2.37 0.64
N CYS A 84 -0.90 -1.67 1.49
CA CYS A 84 -0.95 -1.81 2.95
C CYS A 84 -2.28 -1.34 3.56
N LEU A 85 -3.00 -0.42 2.90
CA LEU A 85 -4.35 0.00 3.32
C LEU A 85 -5.44 -1.02 2.97
N LYS A 86 -5.18 -2.00 2.10
CA LYS A 86 -6.18 -3.02 1.75
C LYS A 86 -6.66 -3.76 3.01
N LYS A 87 -7.95 -4.10 3.01
CA LYS A 87 -8.65 -4.74 4.16
C LYS A 87 -7.94 -5.98 4.73
N GLU A 88 -7.21 -6.71 3.90
CA GLU A 88 -6.43 -7.89 4.30
C GLU A 88 -5.29 -7.54 5.28
N TYR A 89 -4.72 -6.33 5.17
CA TYR A 89 -3.62 -5.86 6.02
C TYR A 89 -4.09 -4.91 7.13
N ASN A 90 -5.27 -4.28 6.98
CA ASN A 90 -5.92 -3.37 7.95
C ASN A 90 -4.95 -2.43 8.68
N SER A 91 -3.94 -1.93 7.95
CA SER A 91 -2.85 -1.15 8.53
C SER A 91 -3.17 0.34 8.45
N LYS A 92 -2.65 1.11 9.42
CA LYS A 92 -2.57 2.57 9.30
C LYS A 92 -1.25 2.91 8.64
N VAL A 93 -1.31 3.68 7.56
CA VAL A 93 -0.14 4.01 6.75
C VAL A 93 -0.02 5.52 6.66
N VAL A 94 1.17 6.03 6.92
CA VAL A 94 1.55 7.41 6.58
C VAL A 94 2.65 7.35 5.52
N LEU A 95 2.43 8.06 4.41
CA LEU A 95 3.42 8.17 3.35
C LEU A 95 4.17 9.50 3.50
N VAL A 96 5.48 9.43 3.68
CA VAL A 96 6.34 10.60 3.93
C VAL A 96 7.21 10.85 2.70
N ASP A 97 7.02 11.99 2.06
CA ASP A 97 7.84 12.42 0.92
C ASP A 97 9.02 13.28 1.41
N LEU A 98 10.22 12.70 1.34
CA LEU A 98 11.48 13.32 1.75
C LEU A 98 12.33 13.78 0.56
N ASN A 99 11.76 13.86 -0.64
CA ASN A 99 12.46 14.41 -1.81
C ASN A 99 12.45 15.94 -1.78
N LEU A 100 13.13 16.55 -0.80
CA LEU A 100 13.08 17.98 -0.50
C LEU A 100 13.30 18.84 -1.76
N GLY A 101 12.35 19.72 -2.05
CA GLY A 101 12.37 20.61 -3.22
C GLY A 101 12.02 19.97 -4.57
N ASN A 102 11.87 18.64 -4.64
CA ASN A 102 11.52 17.90 -5.87
C ASN A 102 10.40 16.86 -5.64
N GLY A 103 9.73 16.89 -4.49
CA GLY A 103 8.65 15.96 -4.17
C GLY A 103 7.42 16.20 -5.05
N ASP A 104 6.94 15.15 -5.70
CA ASP A 104 5.86 15.19 -6.68
C ASP A 104 4.63 14.40 -6.25
N ILE A 105 4.64 13.82 -5.05
CA ILE A 105 3.56 12.95 -4.58
C ILE A 105 2.21 13.69 -4.53
N LYS A 106 2.23 14.96 -4.12
CA LYS A 106 1.04 15.80 -4.02
C LYS A 106 0.36 16.01 -5.36
N THR A 107 1.13 16.12 -6.43
CA THR A 107 0.64 16.37 -7.79
C THR A 107 0.32 15.08 -8.55
N VAL A 108 1.14 14.04 -8.40
CA VAL A 108 1.07 12.84 -9.25
C VAL A 108 0.11 11.80 -8.69
N PHE A 109 0.03 11.66 -7.36
CA PHE A 109 -0.72 10.57 -6.73
C PHE A 109 -1.91 11.05 -5.92
N ILE A 110 -1.73 12.11 -5.14
CA ILE A 110 -2.73 12.54 -4.17
C ILE A 110 -3.66 13.61 -4.77
N GLN A 111 -3.16 14.43 -5.70
CA GLN A 111 -3.87 15.56 -6.31
C GLN A 111 -4.45 16.51 -5.25
N THR A 112 -3.64 16.85 -4.25
CA THR A 112 -3.99 17.81 -3.19
C THR A 112 -2.92 18.87 -3.08
N GLU A 113 -3.29 20.07 -2.62
CA GLU A 113 -2.32 21.07 -2.18
C GLU A 113 -2.30 21.06 -0.65
N PRO A 114 -1.20 20.59 -0.02
CA PRO A 114 -1.13 20.51 1.43
C PRO A 114 -1.06 21.89 2.06
N VAL A 115 -1.71 22.04 3.22
CA VAL A 115 -1.64 23.28 4.00
C VAL A 115 -0.32 23.33 4.77
N LYS A 116 0.16 22.17 5.22
CA LYS A 116 1.45 22.01 5.90
C LYS A 116 2.28 20.92 5.24
N ASP A 117 3.59 21.11 5.29
CA ASP A 117 4.57 20.19 4.73
C ASP A 117 5.64 19.82 5.77
N PHE A 118 6.52 18.90 5.39
CA PHE A 118 7.65 18.49 6.22
C PHE A 118 8.53 19.68 6.62
N GLY A 119 8.57 20.73 5.80
CA GLY A 119 9.32 21.94 6.10
C GLY A 119 8.77 22.76 7.26
N ASP A 120 7.50 22.61 7.63
CA ASP A 120 6.96 23.24 8.85
C ASP A 120 7.53 22.66 10.14
N LEU A 121 8.28 21.55 10.06
CA LEU A 121 8.95 20.93 11.21
C LEU A 121 10.37 21.45 11.44
N SER A 122 10.98 22.15 10.47
CA SER A 122 12.41 22.54 10.50
C SER A 122 12.81 23.23 11.81
N SER A 123 12.03 24.23 12.22
CA SER A 123 12.27 25.04 13.43
C SER A 123 12.10 24.30 14.76
N ILE A 124 11.53 23.10 14.75
CA ILE A 124 11.21 22.31 15.95
C ILE A 124 11.76 20.88 15.88
N LEU A 125 12.72 20.60 14.99
CA LEU A 125 13.32 19.27 14.81
C LEU A 125 13.87 18.69 16.12
N ASP A 126 14.54 19.53 16.92
CA ASP A 126 15.13 19.12 18.21
C ASP A 126 14.07 18.88 19.30
N GLU A 127 12.85 19.39 19.11
CA GLU A 127 11.73 19.30 20.05
C GLU A 127 10.53 18.57 19.43
N LEU A 128 10.79 17.62 18.53
CA LEU A 128 9.74 16.84 17.88
C LEU A 128 8.90 16.06 18.90
N SER A 129 7.59 16.19 18.75
CA SER A 129 6.59 15.45 19.51
C SER A 129 5.59 14.79 18.57
N ASP A 130 4.83 13.81 19.07
CA ASP A 130 3.72 13.21 18.34
C ASP A 130 2.72 14.24 17.80
N ILE A 131 2.52 15.33 18.54
CA ILE A 131 1.62 16.43 18.17
C ILE A 131 2.23 17.22 17.00
N SER A 132 3.53 17.52 17.08
CA SER A 132 4.27 18.19 16.00
C SER A 132 4.20 17.40 14.71
N VAL A 133 4.42 16.08 14.76
CA VAL A 133 4.34 15.22 13.57
C VAL A 133 2.90 15.15 13.05
N LYS A 134 1.91 14.90 13.90
CA LYS A 134 0.48 14.87 13.50
C LYS A 134 0.03 16.17 12.86
N ASN A 135 0.61 17.30 13.25
CA ASN A 135 0.25 18.60 12.69
C ASN A 135 0.61 18.77 11.22
N VAL A 136 1.55 17.98 10.67
CA VAL A 136 1.95 18.03 9.25
C VAL A 136 1.47 16.81 8.47
N VAL A 137 0.72 15.92 9.11
CA VAL A 137 0.04 14.82 8.45
C VAL A 137 -1.26 15.34 7.87
N GLU A 138 -1.44 15.13 6.57
CA GLU A 138 -2.64 15.48 5.84
C GLU A 138 -3.36 14.19 5.43
N ASP A 139 -4.63 14.09 5.81
CA ASP A 139 -5.50 13.01 5.35
C ASP A 139 -6.00 13.35 3.93
N THR A 140 -5.77 12.42 3.01
CA THR A 140 -6.07 12.64 1.60
C THR A 140 -7.36 11.94 1.18
N ASN A 141 -7.89 12.34 0.02
CA ASN A 141 -9.13 11.79 -0.53
C ASN A 141 -9.11 10.27 -0.77
N ASN A 142 -7.92 9.65 -0.77
CA ASN A 142 -7.73 8.23 -1.07
C ASN A 142 -7.50 7.38 0.19
N GLU A 143 -7.86 7.87 1.37
CA GLU A 143 -7.62 7.22 2.69
C GLU A 143 -6.13 7.06 3.05
N ILE A 144 -5.22 7.66 2.26
CA ILE A 144 -3.80 7.71 2.54
C ILE A 144 -3.54 8.97 3.37
N SER A 145 -2.94 8.81 4.55
CA SER A 145 -2.35 9.94 5.27
C SER A 145 -0.96 10.20 4.70
N ALA A 146 -0.59 11.47 4.48
CA ALA A 146 0.70 11.82 3.91
C ALA A 146 1.36 13.01 4.60
N ILE A 147 2.69 13.03 4.58
CA ILE A 147 3.50 14.21 4.89
C ILE A 147 4.24 14.56 3.60
N PHE A 148 4.10 15.80 3.16
CA PHE A 148 4.60 16.25 1.86
C PHE A 148 5.97 16.90 1.95
N SER A 149 6.76 16.77 0.88
CA SER A 149 8.00 17.53 0.73
C SER A 149 7.71 19.04 0.71
N PRO A 150 8.59 19.88 1.30
CA PRO A 150 8.49 21.32 1.22
C PRO A 150 8.56 21.84 -0.22
N ASN A 151 7.59 22.72 -0.51
CA ASN A 151 7.46 23.60 -1.68
C ASN A 151 8.48 24.74 -1.74
N ASP A 152 8.72 25.33 -0.57
CA ASP A 152 9.47 26.57 -0.43
C ASP A 152 10.97 26.28 -0.34
N PHE A 153 11.74 26.91 -1.22
CA PHE A 153 13.19 26.80 -1.24
C PHE A 153 13.83 27.19 0.09
N LYS A 154 13.29 28.20 0.81
CA LYS A 154 13.81 28.60 2.12
C LYS A 154 13.69 27.46 3.14
N LYS A 155 12.51 26.81 3.17
CA LYS A 155 12.28 25.65 4.03
C LYS A 155 13.21 24.51 3.67
N VAL A 156 13.54 24.31 2.39
CA VAL A 156 14.48 23.26 1.96
C VAL A 156 15.91 23.55 2.45
N GLU A 157 16.37 24.81 2.36
CA GLU A 157 17.70 25.20 2.83
C GLU A 157 17.89 24.96 4.33
N GLU A 158 16.85 25.17 5.14
CA GLU A 158 16.90 24.93 6.60
C GLU A 158 17.21 23.48 7.00
N PHE A 159 17.05 22.49 6.10
CA PHE A 159 17.45 21.09 6.36
C PHE A 159 18.86 20.75 5.86
N GLN A 160 19.53 21.67 5.17
CA GLN A 160 20.87 21.48 4.61
C GLN A 160 21.99 22.09 5.47
N GLU A 161 21.62 22.90 6.46
CA GLU A 161 22.52 23.51 7.46
C GLU A 161 22.68 22.60 8.70
#